data_AF-A0A6P0XZK4-F1
#
_entry.id   AF-A0A6P0XZK4-F1
#
_cell.length_a   1.000
_cell.length_b   1.000
_cell.length_c   1.000
_cell.angle_alpha   90.00
_cell.angle_beta   90.00
_cell.angle_gamma   90.00
#
_symmetry.space_group_name_H-M   'P 1'
#
loop_
_entity.id
_entity.type
_entity.pdbx_description
1 polymer ?
#
loop_
_entity_poly.entity_id
_entity_poly.type
_entity_poly.pdbx_seq_one_letter_code
_entity_poly.pdbx_strand_id
1 'polypeptide(L)' 'PEDQVAHPTPLLNGNDLIAVLKLPKSPIIGQLLTEIQIARAEEKIFTKAEAIKLAEKLIQS' A
#
# COMPACT_ATOMS: atom_id res chain seq x y z
N PRO A 1 -3.86 31.12 -2.28
CA PRO A 1 -4.03 30.26 -1.09
C PRO A 1 -4.85 29.02 -1.47
N GLU A 2 -4.21 28.04 -2.11
CA GLU A 2 -4.87 26.79 -2.52
C GLU A 2 -3.83 25.66 -2.46
N ASP A 3 -3.26 25.44 -1.28
CA ASP A 3 -2.51 24.21 -1.04
C ASP A 3 -3.53 23.13 -0.66
N GLN A 4 -4.31 22.67 -1.67
CA GLN A 4 -5.06 21.43 -1.55
C GLN A 4 -4.00 20.33 -1.48
N VAL A 5 -3.61 19.98 -0.26
CA VAL A 5 -2.75 18.82 0.01
C VAL A 5 -3.34 17.63 -0.73
N ALA A 6 -2.75 17.32 -1.88
CA ALA A 6 -3.17 16.23 -2.73
C ALA A 6 -2.74 14.95 -2.02
N HIS A 7 -3.59 14.41 -1.16
CA HIS A 7 -3.37 13.09 -0.62
C HIS A 7 -3.46 12.10 -1.78
N PRO A 8 -2.37 11.38 -2.12
CA PRO A 8 -2.42 10.42 -3.20
C PRO A 8 -3.50 9.40 -2.91
N THR A 9 -4.41 9.21 -3.87
CA THR A 9 -5.48 8.22 -3.76
C THR A 9 -4.83 6.85 -3.52
N PRO A 10 -5.23 6.14 -2.44
CA PRO A 10 -4.62 4.86 -2.12
C PRO A 10 -4.84 3.87 -3.26
N LEU A 11 -3.78 3.17 -3.64
CA LEU A 11 -3.81 2.19 -4.72
C LEU A 11 -4.67 0.98 -4.37
N LEU A 12 -4.69 0.61 -3.09
CA LEU A 12 -5.39 -0.54 -2.57
C LEU A 12 -5.78 -0.31 -1.11
N ASN A 13 -6.72 -1.10 -0.61
CA ASN A 13 -7.15 -1.08 0.79
C ASN A 13 -6.78 -2.38 1.52
N GLY A 14 -7.06 -2.45 2.83
CA GLY A 14 -6.70 -3.63 3.64
C GLY A 14 -7.37 -4.93 3.20
N ASN A 15 -8.62 -4.86 2.71
CA ASN A 15 -9.31 -6.05 2.20
C ASN A 15 -8.65 -6.57 0.92
N ASP A 16 -8.13 -5.68 0.07
CA ASP A 16 -7.38 -6.07 -1.13
C ASP A 16 -6.11 -6.85 -0.73
N LEU A 17 -5.33 -6.35 0.24
CA LEU A 17 -4.14 -7.04 0.74
C LEU A 17 -4.46 -8.40 1.35
N ILE A 18 -5.51 -8.48 2.17
CA ILE A 18 -5.96 -9.74 2.79
C ILE A 18 -6.31 -10.77 1.70
N ALA A 19 -7.07 -10.36 0.69
CA ALA A 19 -7.49 -11.25 -0.39
C ALA A 19 -6.32 -11.72 -1.26
N VAL A 20 -5.43 -10.80 -1.64
CA VAL A 20 -4.30 -11.10 -2.54
C VAL A 20 -3.22 -11.90 -1.84
N LEU A 21 -2.84 -11.50 -0.63
CA LEU A 21 -1.76 -12.13 0.14
C LEU A 21 -2.23 -13.36 0.94
N LYS A 22 -3.55 -13.61 0.97
CA LYS A 22 -4.18 -14.69 1.75
C LYS A 22 -3.79 -14.67 3.24
N LEU A 23 -3.61 -13.46 3.78
CA LEU A 23 -3.23 -13.25 5.18
C LEU A 23 -4.46 -13.02 6.06
N PRO A 24 -4.45 -13.46 7.32
CA PRO A 24 -5.50 -13.11 8.26
C PRO A 24 -5.45 -11.61 8.58
N LYS A 25 -6.61 -11.05 8.96
CA LYS A 25 -6.71 -9.69 9.53
C LYS A 25 -5.74 -9.58 10.71
N SER A 26 -4.74 -8.70 10.58
CA SER A 26 -3.67 -8.55 11.57
C SER A 26 -2.96 -7.18 11.41
N PRO A 27 -2.21 -6.72 12.43
CA PRO A 27 -1.51 -5.43 12.38
C PRO A 27 -0.54 -5.28 11.20
N ILE A 28 0.00 -6.38 10.68
CA ILE A 28 0.89 -6.38 9.51
C ILE A 28 0.20 -5.77 8.29
N ILE A 29 -1.12 -5.92 8.13
CA ILE A 29 -1.86 -5.33 7.02
C ILE A 29 -1.79 -3.80 7.07
N GLY A 30 -1.90 -3.21 8.27
CA GLY A 30 -1.75 -1.76 8.46
C GLY A 30 -0.32 -1.28 8.18
N GLN A 31 0.68 -2.07 8.55
CA GLN A 31 2.09 -1.77 8.25
C GLN A 31 2.36 -1.79 6.74
N LEU A 32 1.90 -2.84 6.04
CA LEU A 32 2.03 -2.94 4.59
C LEU A 32 1.32 -1.78 3.87
N LEU A 33 0.11 -1.41 4.31
CA LEU A 33 -0.58 -0.24 3.77
C LEU A 33 0.23 1.04 3.96
N THR A 34 0.85 1.21 5.13
CA THR A 34 1.69 2.40 5.41
C THR A 34 2.88 2.47 4.45
N GLU A 35 3.61 1.38 4.28
CA GLU A 35 4.76 1.31 3.37
C GLU A 35 4.36 1.57 1.91
N ILE A 36 3.21 1.05 1.49
CA ILE A 36 2.66 1.32 0.14
C ILE A 36 2.33 2.80 -0.03
N GLN A 37 1.73 3.45 0.98
CA GLN A 37 1.42 4.87 0.91
C GLN A 37 2.68 5.73 0.87
N ILE A 38 3.73 5.36 1.61
CA ILE A 38 5.04 6.01 1.54
C ILE A 38 5.60 5.88 0.14
N ALA A 39 5.67 4.66 -0.41
CA ALA A 39 6.19 4.41 -1.76
C ALA A 39 5.39 5.15 -2.85
N ARG A 40 4.07 5.32 -2.66
CA ARG A 40 3.23 6.11 -3.56
C ARG A 40 3.52 7.61 -3.46
N ALA A 41 3.70 8.13 -2.25
CA ALA A 41 4.06 9.52 -2.02
C ALA A 41 5.44 9.86 -2.58
N GLU A 42 6.35 8.87 -2.61
CA GLU A 42 7.67 8.97 -3.24
C GLU A 42 7.67 8.68 -4.74
N GLU A 43 6.50 8.55 -5.38
CA GLU A 43 6.37 8.27 -6.82
C GLU A 43 7.11 6.99 -7.27
N LYS A 44 7.26 6.00 -6.39
CA LYS A 44 7.91 4.71 -6.70
C LYS A 44 6.96 3.67 -7.28
N ILE A 45 5.66 3.80 -6.99
CA ILE A 45 4.61 2.89 -7.45
C ILE A 45 3.40 3.68 -7.94
N PHE A 46 2.82 3.22 -9.05
CA PHE A 46 1.72 3.92 -9.71
C PHE A 46 0.47 3.07 -9.88
N THR A 47 0.60 1.75 -9.69
CA THR A 47 -0.43 0.76 -9.99
C THR A 47 -0.67 -0.21 -8.84
N LYS A 48 -1.86 -0.82 -8.82
CA LYS A 48 -2.20 -1.90 -7.87
C LYS A 48 -1.20 -3.06 -7.90
N ALA A 49 -0.75 -3.45 -9.09
CA ALA A 49 0.18 -4.56 -9.25
C ALA A 49 1.54 -4.27 -8.60
N GLU A 50 2.05 -3.05 -8.73
CA GLU A 50 3.30 -2.63 -8.07
C GLU A 50 3.16 -2.59 -6.55
N ALA A 51 2.02 -2.11 -6.05
CA ALA A 51 1.73 -2.09 -4.62
C ALA A 51 1.66 -3.51 -4.02
N ILE A 52 1.04 -4.46 -4.72
CA ILE A 52 1.01 -5.88 -4.33
C ILE A 52 2.43 -6.46 -4.29
N LYS A 53 3.22 -6.23 -5.34
CA LYS A 53 4.60 -6.74 -5.43
C LYS A 53 5.49 -6.19 -4.32
N LEU A 54 5.30 -4.93 -3.95
CA LEU A 54 5.97 -4.32 -2.80
C LEU A 54 5.57 -5.02 -1.49
N ALA A 55 4.27 -5.26 -1.29
CA ALA A 55 3.78 -5.94 -0.10
C ALA A 55 4.35 -7.37 0.03
N GLU A 56 4.39 -8.13 -1.07
CA GLU A 56 5.00 -9.46 -1.11
C GLU A 56 6.48 -9.44 -0.71
N LYS A 57 7.23 -8.44 -1.19
CA LYS A 57 8.64 -8.28 -0.85
C LYS A 57 8.84 -7.98 0.64
N LEU A 58 7.99 -7.14 1.23
CA LEU A 58 8.07 -6.76 2.65
C LEU A 58 7.78 -7.94 3.59
N ILE A 59 6.97 -8.91 3.18
CA ILE A 59 6.68 -10.12 3.99
C ILE A 59 7.84 -11.13 3.94
N GLN A 60 8.63 -11.11 2.87
CA GLN A 60 9.78 -12.01 2.68
C GLN A 60 11.09 -11.45 3.27
N SER A 61 11.06 -10.22 3.81
CA SER A 61 12.21 -9.52 4.40
C SER A 61 12.30 -9.76 5.89
#